data_AF-A0A543AUS7-F1
#
_entry.id   AF-A0A543AUS7-F1
#
_cell.length_a   1.000
_cell.length_b   1.000
_cell.length_c   1.000
_cell.angle_alpha   90.00
_cell.angle_beta   90.00
_cell.angle_gamma   90.00
#
_symmetry.space_group_name_H-M   'P 1'
#
loop_
_entity.id
_entity.type
_entity.pdbx_description
1 polymer ?
#
loop_
_entity_poly.entity_id
_entity_poly.type
_entity_poly.pdbx_seq_one_letter_code
_entity_poly.pdbx_strand_id
1 'polypeptide(L)'
;MVNKDDVREAAQRTAWNPVAKLADMGVRPGHAYTAAFISIGLSVASWTLSRKSSSRPQADRWGLFIGQWAPTFLALGIALEKEKRS
;
A
#
# COMPACT_ATOMS: atom_id res chain seq x y z
N MET A 1 28.56 16.87 -25.52
CA MET A 1 27.91 15.54 -25.46
C MET A 1 27.03 15.55 -24.23
N VAL A 2 25.72 15.33 -24.35
CA VAL A 2 24.81 15.31 -23.19
C VAL A 2 25.08 14.04 -22.39
N ASN A 3 25.30 14.16 -21.08
CA ASN A 3 25.59 13.02 -20.23
C ASN A 3 24.28 12.25 -19.92
N LYS A 4 24.36 10.94 -19.73
CA LYS A 4 23.20 10.10 -19.38
C LYS A 4 22.55 10.54 -18.07
N ASP A 5 23.32 11.12 -17.16
CA ASP A 5 22.83 11.61 -15.88
C ASP A 5 21.95 12.85 -16.05
N ASP A 6 22.34 13.79 -16.93
CA ASP A 6 21.54 14.99 -17.25
C ASP A 6 20.17 14.61 -17.86
N VAL A 7 20.15 13.58 -18.71
CA VAL A 7 18.92 13.06 -19.33
C VAL A 7 18.01 12.39 -18.28
N ARG A 8 18.59 11.67 -17.32
CA ARG A 8 17.84 11.03 -16.22
C ARG A 8 17.26 12.06 -15.27
N GLU A 9 18.02 13.10 -14.93
CA GLU A 9 17.56 14.19 -14.09
C GLU A 9 16.41 14.97 -14.76
N ALA A 10 16.54 15.29 -16.05
CA ALA A 10 15.47 15.93 -16.82
C ALA A 10 14.21 15.05 -16.91
N ALA A 11 14.37 13.73 -17.06
CA ALA A 11 13.26 12.78 -17.05
C ALA A 11 12.60 12.70 -15.67
N GLN A 12 13.36 12.70 -14.58
CA GLN A 12 12.83 12.69 -13.21
C GLN A 12 12.10 13.97 -12.83
N ARG A 13 12.56 15.13 -13.31
CA ARG A 13 11.88 16.43 -13.13
C ARG A 13 10.55 16.52 -13.88
N THR A 14 10.41 15.79 -14.98
CA THR A 14 9.18 15.75 -15.78
C THR A 14 8.25 14.60 -15.36
N ALA A 15 8.78 13.58 -14.67
CA ALA A 15 8.01 12.44 -14.22
C ALA A 15 7.11 12.79 -13.04
N TRP A 16 5.83 12.44 -13.15
CA TRP A 16 4.88 12.55 -12.05
C TRP A 16 5.28 11.57 -10.93
N ASN A 17 5.54 12.08 -9.72
CA ASN A 17 5.75 11.26 -8.53
C ASN A 17 4.44 11.12 -7.74
N PRO A 18 3.72 9.98 -7.84
CA PRO A 18 2.45 9.79 -7.14
C PRO A 18 2.63 9.66 -5.61
N VAL A 19 3.78 9.20 -5.15
CA VAL A 19 4.08 9.04 -3.72
C VAL A 19 4.31 10.41 -3.08
N ALA A 20 5.06 11.29 -3.75
CA ALA A 20 5.19 12.69 -3.35
C ALA A 20 3.82 13.37 -3.26
N LYS A 21 2.96 13.17 -4.27
CA LYS A 21 1.61 13.76 -4.25
C LYS A 21 0.76 13.27 -3.08
N LEU A 22 0.84 11.98 -2.75
CA LEU A 22 0.15 11.42 -1.58
C LEU A 22 0.71 11.97 -0.26
N ALA A 23 2.03 12.15 -0.18
CA ALA A 23 2.67 12.76 0.97
C ALA A 23 2.24 14.23 1.16
N ASP A 24 2.16 15.00 0.06
CA ASP A 24 1.65 16.38 0.06
C ASP A 24 0.19 16.46 0.51
N MET A 25 -0.62 15.44 0.19
CA MET A 25 -2.00 15.31 0.66
C MET A 25 -2.09 14.92 2.15
N GLY A 26 -0.97 14.75 2.85
CA GLY A 26 -0.90 14.42 4.27
C GLY A 26 -0.93 12.93 4.58
N VAL A 27 -0.84 12.05 3.57
CA VAL A 27 -0.71 10.61 3.81
C VAL A 27 0.69 10.34 4.35
N ARG A 28 0.76 9.66 5.50
CA ARG A 28 2.02 9.36 6.21
C ARG A 28 2.28 7.86 6.14
N PRO A 29 3.54 7.42 6.23
CA PRO A 29 3.88 5.99 6.27
C PRO A 29 3.07 5.23 7.33
N GLY A 30 2.87 5.83 8.51
CA GLY A 30 2.07 5.24 9.59
C GLY A 30 0.61 4.94 9.20
N HIS A 31 -0.02 5.75 8.34
CA HIS A 31 -1.38 5.47 7.85
C HIS A 31 -1.38 4.23 6.95
N ALA A 32 -0.39 4.10 6.07
CA ALA A 32 -0.24 2.95 5.19
C ALA A 32 0.06 1.67 6.00
N TYR A 33 0.96 1.72 6.98
CA TYR A 33 1.21 0.57 7.85
C TYR A 33 -0.02 0.19 8.67
N THR A 34 -0.76 1.16 9.21
CA THR A 34 -2.03 0.90 9.92
C THR A 34 -3.06 0.22 9.01
N ALA A 35 -3.21 0.71 7.77
CA ALA A 35 -4.10 0.10 6.78
C ALA A 35 -3.69 -1.35 6.49
N ALA A 36 -2.39 -1.64 6.39
CA ALA A 36 -1.88 -3.00 6.20
C ALA A 36 -2.27 -3.92 7.38
N PHE A 37 -2.09 -3.47 8.63
CA PHE A 37 -2.50 -4.23 9.81
C PHE A 37 -4.02 -4.44 9.88
N ILE A 38 -4.80 -3.42 9.53
CA ILE A 38 -6.27 -3.51 9.46
C ILE A 38 -6.68 -4.56 8.44
N SER A 39 -6.05 -4.60 7.26
CA SER A 39 -6.31 -5.63 6.24
C SER A 39 -6.05 -7.04 6.76
N ILE A 40 -4.93 -7.27 7.45
CA ILE A 40 -4.62 -8.57 8.06
C ILE A 40 -5.69 -8.93 9.11
N GLY A 41 -6.03 -7.98 9.98
CA GLY A 41 -7.05 -8.18 11.03
C GLY A 41 -8.42 -8.52 10.46
N LEU A 42 -8.86 -7.81 9.41
CA LEU A 42 -10.13 -8.06 8.71
C LEU A 42 -10.15 -9.45 8.05
N SER A 43 -9.05 -9.90 7.46
CA SER A 43 -8.96 -11.26 6.90
C SER A 43 -9.14 -12.32 7.98
N VAL A 44 -8.46 -12.17 9.12
CA VAL A 44 -8.59 -13.11 10.24
C VAL A 44 -9.99 -13.05 10.84
N ALA A 45 -10.57 -11.85 10.98
CA ALA A 45 -11.93 -11.66 11.47
C ALA A 45 -12.96 -12.31 10.54
N SER A 46 -12.83 -12.14 9.22
CA SER A 46 -13.70 -12.79 8.23
C SER A 46 -13.67 -14.32 8.39
N TRP A 47 -12.48 -14.89 8.57
CA TRP A 47 -12.33 -16.32 8.81
C TRP A 47 -12.92 -16.78 10.17
N THR A 48 -12.78 -16.00 11.23
CA THR A 48 -13.36 -16.36 12.55
C THR A 48 -14.88 -16.28 12.54
N LEU A 49 -15.46 -15.29 11.87
CA LEU A 49 -16.91 -15.13 11.66
C LEU A 49 -17.48 -16.25 10.77
N SER A 50 -16.75 -16.62 9.71
CA SER A 50 -17.08 -17.73 8.80
C SER A 50 -17.30 -19.06 9.52
N ARG A 51 -16.51 -19.36 10.55
CA ARG A 51 -16.58 -20.64 11.28
C ARG A 51 -17.96 -20.91 11.91
N LYS A 52 -18.70 -19.86 12.28
CA LYS A 52 -20.04 -19.94 12.90
C LYS A 52 -21.20 -19.86 11.91
N SER A 53 -20.93 -19.64 10.62
CA SER A 53 -21.93 -19.38 9.58
C SER A 53 -21.95 -20.47 8.51
N SER A 54 -23.11 -20.69 7.86
CA SER A 54 -23.25 -21.53 6.66
C SER A 54 -22.62 -20.90 5.40
N SER A 55 -22.15 -19.64 5.48
CA SER A 55 -21.60 -18.87 4.35
C SER A 55 -20.09 -19.05 4.10
N ARG A 56 -19.50 -20.15 4.57
CA ARG A 56 -18.04 -20.41 4.54
C ARG A 56 -17.34 -20.08 3.21
N PRO A 57 -17.86 -20.54 2.04
CA PRO A 57 -17.17 -20.30 0.77
C PRO A 57 -17.11 -18.83 0.36
N GLN A 58 -18.04 -17.99 0.82
CA GLN A 58 -18.03 -16.55 0.52
C GLN A 58 -17.06 -15.79 1.42
N ALA A 59 -17.01 -16.13 2.71
CA ALA A 59 -16.14 -15.44 3.67
C ALA A 59 -14.66 -15.70 3.41
N ASP A 60 -14.28 -16.91 2.97
CA ASP A 60 -12.89 -17.22 2.59
C ASP A 60 -12.41 -16.41 1.37
N ARG A 61 -13.28 -16.24 0.36
CA ARG A 61 -12.99 -15.43 -0.84
C ARG A 61 -12.82 -13.95 -0.49
N TRP A 62 -13.70 -13.41 0.35
CA TRP A 62 -13.59 -12.04 0.84
C TRP A 62 -12.38 -11.83 1.75
N GLY A 63 -12.08 -12.78 2.63
CA GLY A 63 -10.92 -12.72 3.52
C GLY A 63 -9.59 -12.72 2.75
N LEU A 64 -9.47 -13.55 1.72
CA LEU A 64 -8.27 -13.62 0.87
C LEU A 64 -8.11 -12.34 0.02
N PHE A 65 -9.21 -11.80 -0.51
CA PHE A 65 -9.21 -10.52 -1.23
C PHE A 65 -8.80 -9.34 -0.34
N ILE A 66 -9.27 -9.29 0.92
CA ILE A 66 -8.90 -8.22 1.85
C ILE A 66 -7.43 -8.36 2.28
N GLY A 67 -6.94 -9.59 2.43
CA GLY A 67 -5.60 -9.88 2.91
C GLY A 67 -4.50 -9.42 1.95
N GLN A 68 -4.77 -9.46 0.64
CA GLN A 68 -3.81 -9.02 -0.38
C GLN A 68 -3.50 -7.51 -0.32
N TRP A 69 -4.36 -6.71 0.32
CA TRP A 69 -4.10 -5.27 0.45
C TRP A 69 -2.99 -4.97 1.45
N ALA A 70 -2.69 -5.90 2.36
CA ALA A 70 -1.61 -5.75 3.32
C ALA A 70 -0.24 -5.54 2.66
N PRO A 71 0.23 -6.40 1.73
CA PRO A 71 1.50 -6.17 1.05
C PRO A 71 1.51 -4.87 0.22
N THR A 72 0.39 -4.48 -0.39
CA THR A 72 0.27 -3.21 -1.13
C THR A 72 0.47 -2.00 -0.21
N PHE A 73 -0.21 -1.97 0.93
CA PHE A 73 -0.11 -0.87 1.89
C PHE A 73 1.25 -0.86 2.60
N LEU A 74 1.86 -2.02 2.85
CA LEU A 74 3.23 -2.11 3.35
C LEU A 74 4.23 -1.50 2.35
N ALA A 75 4.15 -1.88 1.08
CA ALA A 75 5.00 -1.33 0.03
C ALA A 75 4.81 0.18 -0.12
N LEU A 76 3.56 0.67 -0.06
CA LEU A 76 3.25 2.09 -0.08
C LEU A 76 3.85 2.83 1.13
N GLY A 77 3.78 2.24 2.33
CA GLY A 77 4.40 2.80 3.52
C GLY A 77 5.91 2.95 3.39
N ILE A 78 6.59 1.93 2.86
CA ILE A 78 8.04 1.96 2.60
C ILE A 78 8.37 3.06 1.57
N ALA A 79 7.56 3.19 0.50
CA ALA A 79 7.76 4.21 -0.51
C ALA A 79 7.60 5.63 0.07
N LEU A 80 6.55 5.87 0.87
CA LEU A 80 6.32 7.14 1.56
C LEU A 80 7.44 7.47 2.57
N GLU A 81 8.02 6.45 3.21
CA GLU A 81 9.10 6.64 4.17
C GLU A 81 10.42 7.01 3.49
N LYS A 82 10.68 6.44 2.31
CA LYS A 82 11.78 6.86 1.44
C LYS A 82 11.61 8.29 0.95
N GLU A 83 10.41 8.65 0.48
CA GLU A 83 10.09 10.02 0.03
C GLU A 83 10.31 11.04 1.15
N LYS A 84 9.81 10.75 2.37
CA LYS A 84 9.99 11.64 3.53
C LYS A 84 11.45 11.84 3.94
N ARG A 85 12.33 10.87 3.66
CA ARG A 85 13.76 10.90 4.03
C ARG A 85 14.63 11.55 2.95
N SER A 86 14.10 11.65 1.72
CA SER A 86 14.81 12.23 0.57
C SER A 86 14.72 13.75 0.56
#